data_AF-A0A520JVV9-F1
#
_entry.id   AF-A0A520JVV9-F1
#
_cell.length_a   1.000
_cell.length_b   1.000
_cell.length_c   1.000
_cell.angle_alpha   90.00
_cell.angle_beta   90.00
_cell.angle_gamma   90.00
#
_symmetry.space_group_name_H-M   'P 1'
#
loop_
_entity.id
_entity.type
_entity.pdbx_description
1 polymer ?
#
loop_
_entity_poly.entity_id
_entity_poly.type
_entity_poly.pdbx_seq_one_letter_code
_entity_poly.pdbx_strand_id
1 'polypeptide(L)'
;MFWDLLCEKNNLHKISSPVDPTQKAFLAVERELGLTGFWESTPARNKLREELQKTLLLSEFANLPSLVKKRAHITSRIMKLAEKNNDIILYAE
;
A
#
# COMPACT_ATOMS: atom_id res chain seq x y z
N MET A 1 4.72 5.30 -13.87
CA MET A 1 3.47 4.91 -14.57
C MET A 1 2.40 4.34 -13.63
N PHE A 2 2.65 3.25 -12.89
CA PHE A 2 1.66 2.69 -11.94
C PHE A 2 1.51 3.53 -10.65
N TRP A 3 2.62 4.08 -10.14
CA TRP A 3 2.65 4.76 -8.84
C TRP A 3 2.23 6.24 -8.91
N ASP A 4 2.53 6.95 -10.00
CA ASP A 4 2.08 8.33 -10.22
C ASP A 4 0.55 8.43 -10.11
N LEU A 5 -0.14 7.45 -10.71
CA LEU A 5 -1.59 7.26 -10.67
C LEU A 5 -2.14 6.97 -9.26
N LEU A 6 -1.34 6.32 -8.41
CA LEU A 6 -1.72 5.92 -7.05
C LEU A 6 -1.51 7.06 -6.05
N CYS A 7 -0.43 7.83 -6.21
CA CYS A 7 -0.16 9.06 -5.46
C CYS A 7 -1.19 10.16 -5.73
N GLU A 8 -1.53 10.38 -7.01
CA GLU A 8 -2.52 11.37 -7.44
C GLU A 8 -3.92 11.04 -6.89
N LYS A 9 -4.36 9.76 -6.97
CA LYS A 9 -5.68 9.33 -6.48
C LYS A 9 -5.84 9.33 -4.95
N ASN A 10 -4.76 9.43 -4.17
CA ASN A 10 -4.82 9.39 -2.70
C ASN A 10 -4.37 10.69 -2.02
N ASN A 11 -4.04 11.76 -2.76
CA ASN A 11 -3.57 13.04 -2.20
C ASN A 11 -2.41 12.88 -1.21
N LEU A 12 -1.53 11.89 -1.43
CA LEU A 12 -0.44 11.55 -0.50
C LEU A 12 0.64 12.66 -0.43
N HIS A 13 0.67 13.57 -1.40
CA HIS A 13 1.57 14.73 -1.45
C HIS A 13 1.27 15.84 -0.41
N LYS A 14 0.12 15.82 0.28
CA LYS A 14 -0.31 16.90 1.20
C LYS A 14 0.20 16.77 2.64
N ILE A 15 0.96 15.74 2.95
CA ILE A 15 1.58 15.56 4.27
C ILE A 15 3.01 16.09 4.14
N SER A 16 3.48 16.96 5.02
CA SER A 16 4.78 17.65 4.86
C SER A 16 6.02 16.77 5.10
N SER A 17 5.83 15.51 5.50
CA SER A 17 6.89 14.48 5.62
C SER A 17 6.36 13.06 5.29
N PRO A 18 5.86 12.80 4.07
CA PRO A 18 5.22 11.55 3.69
C PRO A 18 6.18 10.50 3.13
N VAL A 19 7.43 10.87 2.82
CA VAL A 19 8.32 10.08 1.97
C VAL A 19 8.60 8.70 2.59
N ASP A 20 8.93 8.63 3.89
CA ASP A 20 9.31 7.38 4.54
C ASP A 20 8.17 6.35 4.73
N PRO A 21 6.99 6.68 5.31
CA PRO A 21 5.92 5.69 5.46
C PRO A 21 5.35 5.25 4.10
N THR A 22 5.35 6.16 3.13
CA THR A 22 4.86 5.89 1.78
C THR A 22 5.82 4.99 1.02
N GLN A 23 7.13 5.21 1.14
CA GLN A 23 8.17 4.39 0.50
C GLN A 23 8.25 2.99 1.13
N LYS A 24 8.14 2.87 2.46
CA LYS A 24 8.12 1.55 3.12
C LYS A 24 6.87 0.75 2.75
N ALA A 25 5.71 1.39 2.66
CA ALA A 25 4.50 0.75 2.17
C ALA A 25 4.62 0.33 0.69
N PHE A 26 5.28 1.15 -0.14
CA PHE A 26 5.56 0.83 -1.54
C PHE A 26 6.41 -0.44 -1.68
N LEU A 27 7.52 -0.52 -0.95
CA LEU A 27 8.43 -1.68 -1.03
C LEU A 27 7.75 -2.99 -0.58
N ALA A 28 6.88 -2.91 0.44
CA ALA A 28 6.10 -4.06 0.88
C ALA A 28 5.12 -4.54 -0.21
N VAL A 29 4.43 -3.61 -0.87
CA VAL A 29 3.48 -3.91 -1.96
C VAL A 29 4.21 -4.48 -3.18
N GLU A 30 5.29 -3.85 -3.63
CA GLU A 30 6.06 -4.28 -4.81
C GLU A 30 6.60 -5.70 -4.65
N ARG A 31 7.17 -6.00 -3.47
CA ARG A 31 7.72 -7.32 -3.16
C ARG A 31 6.68 -8.43 -3.21
N GLU A 32 5.50 -8.19 -2.65
CA GLU A 32 4.45 -9.21 -2.56
C GLU A 32 3.68 -9.35 -3.88
N LEU A 33 3.39 -8.24 -4.58
CA LEU A 33 2.71 -8.26 -5.88
C LEU A 33 3.56 -8.87 -7.02
N GLY A 34 4.89 -8.85 -6.88
CA GLY A 34 5.80 -9.48 -7.86
C GLY A 34 5.75 -11.02 -7.86
N LEU A 35 5.05 -11.65 -6.90
CA LEU A 35 4.92 -13.10 -6.81
C LEU A 35 3.76 -13.60 -7.67
N THR A 36 4.04 -14.55 -8.58
CA THR A 36 3.00 -15.19 -9.41
C THR A 36 1.92 -15.82 -8.54
N GLY A 37 0.65 -15.57 -8.88
CA GLY A 37 -0.49 -16.11 -8.13
C GLY A 37 -0.77 -15.40 -6.80
N PHE A 38 -0.17 -14.24 -6.54
CA PHE A 38 -0.40 -13.45 -5.32
C PHE A 38 -1.90 -13.25 -5.04
N TRP A 39 -2.69 -12.86 -6.04
CA TRP A 39 -4.12 -12.57 -5.87
C TRP A 39 -4.97 -13.79 -5.55
N GLU A 40 -4.55 -14.96 -6.04
CA GLU A 40 -5.20 -16.26 -5.76
C GLU A 40 -4.88 -16.76 -4.35
N SER A 41 -3.81 -16.25 -3.73
CA SER A 41 -3.36 -16.67 -2.40
C SER A 41 -3.94 -15.77 -1.30
N THR A 42 -5.01 -16.23 -0.65
CA THR A 42 -5.51 -15.62 0.61
C THR A 42 -4.41 -15.47 1.68
N PRO A 43 -3.52 -16.46 1.90
CA PRO A 43 -2.38 -16.29 2.79
C PRO A 43 -1.46 -15.11 2.41
N ALA A 44 -1.12 -14.95 1.13
CA ALA A 44 -0.26 -13.86 0.66
C ALA A 44 -0.94 -12.49 0.84
N ARG A 45 -2.23 -12.38 0.52
CA ARG A 45 -3.01 -11.15 0.74
C ARG A 45 -3.09 -10.77 2.23
N ASN A 46 -3.20 -11.75 3.12
CA ASN A 46 -3.21 -11.49 4.57
C ASN A 46 -1.83 -11.06 5.08
N LYS A 47 -0.77 -11.68 4.58
CA LYS A 47 0.61 -11.29 4.87
C LYS A 47 0.88 -9.83 4.47
N LEU A 48 0.51 -9.42 3.25
CA LEU A 48 0.67 -8.03 2.80
C LEU A 48 -0.12 -7.05 3.69
N ARG A 49 -1.35 -7.39 4.09
CA ARG A 49 -2.13 -6.55 5.02
C ARG A 49 -1.42 -6.38 6.37
N GLU A 50 -0.87 -7.45 6.91
CA GLU A 50 -0.15 -7.41 8.19
C GLU A 50 1.15 -6.59 8.07
N GLU A 51 1.92 -6.77 7.00
CA GLU A 51 3.14 -6.00 6.73
C GLU A 51 2.85 -4.50 6.55
N LEU A 52 1.77 -4.14 5.85
CA LEU A 52 1.32 -2.75 5.72
C LEU A 52 0.92 -2.16 7.07
N GLN A 53 0.19 -2.91 7.90
CA GLN A 53 -0.19 -2.45 9.24
C GLN A 53 1.04 -2.23 10.13
N LYS A 54 2.00 -3.16 10.13
CA LYS A 54 3.26 -3.05 10.88
C LYS A 54 4.05 -1.83 10.42
N THR A 55 4.15 -1.62 9.11
CA THR A 55 4.83 -0.47 8.51
C THR A 55 4.21 0.86 8.96
N LEU A 56 2.88 0.96 8.98
CA LEU A 56 2.17 2.17 9.41
C LEU A 56 2.18 2.38 10.94
N LEU A 57 2.66 1.40 11.72
CA LEU A 57 2.77 1.42 13.16
C LEU A 57 4.22 1.46 13.67
N LEU A 58 5.21 1.62 12.77
CA LEU A 58 6.60 1.79 13.17
C LEU A 58 6.73 2.97 14.15
N SER A 59 7.61 2.82 15.14
CA SER A 59 7.80 3.81 16.21
C SER A 59 8.21 5.19 15.70
N GLU A 60 8.91 5.24 14.57
CA GLU A 60 9.25 6.47 13.83
C GLU A 60 8.01 7.28 13.38
N PHE A 61 6.84 6.63 13.25
CA PHE A 61 5.57 7.26 12.90
C PHE A 61 4.63 7.47 14.08
N ALA A 62 5.06 7.15 15.31
CA ALA A 62 4.24 7.33 16.51
C ALA A 62 3.78 8.79 16.71
N ASN A 63 4.59 9.74 16.24
CA ASN A 63 4.29 11.17 16.28
C ASN A 63 3.26 11.62 15.23
N LEU A 64 2.75 10.70 14.39
CA LEU A 64 1.70 10.94 13.40
C LEU A 64 0.38 10.25 13.83
N PRO A 65 -0.34 10.79 14.84
CA PRO A 65 -1.53 10.15 15.38
C PRO A 65 -2.66 10.01 14.35
N SER A 66 -2.69 10.86 13.32
CA SER A 66 -3.62 10.75 12.20
C SER A 66 -3.34 9.54 11.31
N LEU A 67 -2.06 9.17 11.13
CA LEU A 67 -1.65 7.97 10.39
C LEU A 67 -2.07 6.72 11.13
N VAL A 68 -1.74 6.65 12.44
CA VAL A 68 -2.12 5.53 13.31
C VAL A 68 -3.64 5.34 13.32
N LYS A 69 -4.42 6.42 13.47
CA LYS A 69 -5.89 6.37 13.45
C LYS A 69 -6.45 5.90 12.11
N LYS A 70 -5.82 6.25 10.98
CA LYS A 70 -6.31 5.92 9.63
C LYS A 70 -5.69 4.65 9.03
N ARG A 71 -4.78 3.96 9.73
CA ARG A 71 -4.00 2.83 9.20
C ARG A 71 -4.83 1.74 8.52
N ALA A 72 -5.98 1.38 9.10
CA ALA A 72 -6.87 0.36 8.54
C ALA A 72 -7.50 0.82 7.22
N HIS A 73 -7.92 2.08 7.15
CA HIS A 73 -8.45 2.69 5.94
C HIS A 73 -7.38 2.80 4.85
N ILE A 74 -6.17 3.24 5.20
CA ILE A 74 -5.04 3.34 4.28
C ILE A 74 -4.67 1.96 3.72
N THR A 75 -4.56 0.95 4.59
CA THR A 75 -4.28 -0.44 4.19
C THR A 75 -5.36 -0.95 3.23
N SER A 76 -6.64 -0.73 3.54
CA SER A 76 -7.76 -1.13 2.67
C SER A 76 -7.70 -0.43 1.30
N ARG A 77 -7.38 0.88 1.28
CA ARG A 77 -7.20 1.66 0.04
C ARG A 77 -6.05 1.13 -0.81
N ILE A 78 -4.91 0.82 -0.20
CA ILE A 78 -3.74 0.25 -0.89
C ILE A 78 -4.11 -1.09 -1.52
N MET A 79 -4.69 -2.02 -0.74
CA MET A 79 -5.11 -3.33 -1.24
C MET A 79 -6.08 -3.22 -2.43
N LYS A 80 -7.09 -2.35 -2.32
CA LYS A 80 -8.09 -2.14 -3.38
C LYS A 80 -7.48 -1.59 -4.67
N LEU A 81 -6.49 -0.71 -4.56
CA LEU A 81 -5.85 -0.12 -5.74
C LEU A 81 -4.87 -1.09 -6.38
N ALA A 82 -4.13 -1.85 -5.57
CA ALA A 82 -3.29 -2.94 -6.04
C ALA A 82 -4.11 -3.97 -6.82
N GLU A 83 -5.29 -4.35 -6.31
CA GLU A 83 -6.20 -5.31 -6.96
C GLU A 83 -6.72 -4.78 -8.29
N LYS A 84 -7.29 -3.58 -8.28
CA LYS A 84 -7.81 -2.94 -9.50
C LYS A 84 -6.76 -2.78 -10.59
N ASN A 85 -5.53 -2.44 -10.20
CA ASN A 85 -4.49 -2.24 -11.19
C ASN A 85 -3.87 -3.56 -11.66
N ASN A 86 -3.94 -4.64 -10.86
CA ASN A 86 -3.60 -5.98 -11.33
C ASN A 86 -4.52 -6.40 -12.46
N ASP A 87 -5.83 -6.13 -12.35
CA ASP A 87 -6.78 -6.36 -13.44
C ASP A 87 -6.42 -5.53 -14.68
N ILE A 88 -6.04 -4.26 -14.52
CA ILE A 88 -5.62 -3.42 -15.65
C ILE A 88 -4.35 -3.97 -16.33
N ILE A 89 -3.40 -4.53 -15.58
CA ILE A 89 -2.16 -5.10 -16.15
C ILE A 89 -2.41 -6.47 -16.82
N LEU A 90 -3.29 -7.30 -16.25
CA LEU A 90 -3.66 -8.59 -16.84
C LEU A 90 -4.50 -8.45 -18.12
N TYR A 91 -5.20 -7.32 -18.30
CA TYR A 91 -6.07 -7.06 -19.45
C TYR A 91 -5.61 -5.88 -20.34
N ALA A 92 -4.38 -5.38 -20.16
CA ALA A 92 -3.77 -4.41 -21.06
C ALA A 92 -3.06 -5.14 -22.21
N GLU A 93 -3.84 -5.56 -23.21
CA GLU A 93 -3.33 -5.80 -24.58
C GLU A 93 -3.24 -4.48 -25.35
#